data_AF-A0A514LMU1-F1
#
_entry.id   AF-A0A514LMU1-F1
#
_cell.length_a   1.000
_cell.length_b   1.000
_cell.length_c   1.000
_cell.angle_alpha   90.00
_cell.angle_beta   90.00
_cell.angle_gamma   90.00
#
_symmetry.space_group_name_H-M   'P 1'
#
loop_
_entity.id
_entity.type
_entity.pdbx_description
1 polymer ?
#
loop_
_entity_poly.entity_id
_entity_poly.type
_entity_poly.pdbx_seq_one_letter_code
_entity_poly.pdbx_strand_id
1 'polypeptide(L)'
;MKSFYVRTVIITLSVMIISSLLAFFISNVYYQFSLKPENDAQISTFAKNIQQYTEREADGVSSAYFSHVGDLGYQLVLFDENKNMSQFGSAFRDLALPEHEIKKVLAGGEYHGVSEQPAGLFTTGFFNNELRNTIGVPVETTEGTAALFMRPDHQQQLGEFRVFLAVLLVLTVVLSFLFVALAARRIVKPVTSLTDATKKISDGFLILN
;
A
#
# COMPACT_ATOMS: atom_id res chain seq x y z
N MET A 1 32.59 1.36 32.10
CA MET A 1 31.19 1.84 32.17
C MET A 1 30.54 2.19 30.82
N LYS A 2 31.20 2.89 29.87
CA LYS A 2 30.58 3.23 28.55
C LYS A 2 30.15 2.01 27.72
N SER A 3 30.84 0.88 27.84
CA SER A 3 30.58 -0.36 27.07
C SER A 3 29.18 -0.96 27.33
N PHE A 4 28.69 -0.97 28.57
CA PHE A 4 27.37 -1.57 28.88
C PHE A 4 26.22 -0.73 28.32
N TYR A 5 26.26 0.60 28.51
CA TYR A 5 25.28 1.54 27.96
C TYR A 5 25.18 1.44 26.44
N VAL A 6 26.32 1.50 25.75
CA VAL A 6 26.37 1.46 24.29
C VAL A 6 25.90 0.09 23.78
N ARG A 7 26.28 -1.01 24.45
CA ARG A 7 25.86 -2.36 24.08
C ARG A 7 24.35 -2.57 24.21
N THR A 8 23.73 -2.14 25.32
CA THR A 8 22.28 -2.25 25.51
C THR A 8 21.53 -1.46 24.44
N VAL A 9 21.94 -0.21 24.19
CA VAL A 9 21.32 0.62 23.14
C VAL A 9 21.45 -0.06 21.78
N ILE A 10 22.66 -0.47 21.37
CA ILE A 10 22.88 -1.14 20.08
C ILE A 10 22.02 -2.39 19.94
N ILE A 11 21.95 -3.25 20.96
CA ILE A 11 21.14 -4.47 20.91
C ILE A 11 19.66 -4.12 20.71
N THR A 12 19.12 -3.17 21.48
CA THR A 12 17.71 -2.76 21.34
C THR A 12 17.43 -2.20 19.95
N LEU A 13 18.31 -1.34 19.41
CA LEU A 13 18.12 -0.77 18.08
C LEU A 13 18.22 -1.84 16.99
N SER A 14 19.17 -2.77 17.09
CA SER A 14 19.29 -3.89 16.16
C SER A 14 18.05 -4.77 16.18
N VAL A 15 17.52 -5.10 17.36
CA VAL A 15 16.28 -5.87 17.49
C VAL A 15 15.10 -5.14 16.85
N MET A 16 14.97 -3.83 17.06
CA MET A 16 13.90 -3.02 16.43
C MET A 16 14.01 -3.03 14.91
N ILE A 17 15.21 -2.85 14.34
CA ILE A 17 15.41 -2.84 12.89
C ILE A 17 15.10 -4.22 12.30
N ILE A 18 15.63 -5.29 12.90
CA ILE A 18 15.41 -6.65 12.41
C ILE A 18 13.94 -7.04 12.51
N SER A 19 13.25 -6.69 13.61
CA SER A 19 11.83 -6.97 13.77
C SER A 19 10.97 -6.16 12.78
N SER A 20 11.31 -4.90 12.52
CA SER A 20 10.63 -4.10 11.48
C SER A 20 10.81 -4.69 10.08
N LEU A 21 12.01 -5.15 9.73
CA LEU A 21 12.25 -5.83 8.45
C LEU A 21 11.45 -7.13 8.35
N LEU A 22 11.46 -7.94 9.40
CA LEU A 22 10.69 -9.19 9.42
C LEU A 22 9.19 -8.94 9.32
N ALA A 23 8.67 -7.96 10.08
CA ALA A 23 7.28 -7.54 10.00
C ALA A 23 6.91 -7.06 8.60
N PHE A 24 7.78 -6.27 7.95
CA PHE A 24 7.58 -5.84 6.57
C PHE A 24 7.43 -7.02 5.61
N PHE A 25 8.32 -8.02 5.69
CA PHE A 25 8.21 -9.22 4.84
C PHE A 25 6.93 -10.02 5.11
N ILE A 26 6.58 -10.24 6.38
CA ILE A 26 5.35 -10.97 6.74
C ILE A 26 4.12 -10.21 6.22
N SER A 27 4.06 -8.89 6.41
CA SER A 27 2.97 -8.07 5.88
C SER A 27 2.91 -8.07 4.36
N ASN A 28 4.05 -8.11 3.66
CA ASN A 28 4.08 -8.22 2.20
C ASN A 28 3.52 -9.56 1.73
N VAL A 29 3.88 -10.67 2.38
CA VAL A 29 3.30 -12.00 2.12
C VAL A 29 1.79 -11.96 2.35
N TYR A 30 1.33 -11.44 3.49
CA TYR A 30 -0.10 -11.32 3.79
C TYR A 30 -0.85 -10.51 2.72
N TYR A 31 -0.27 -9.40 2.24
CA TYR A 31 -0.85 -8.62 1.16
C TYR A 31 -1.02 -9.45 -0.14
N GLN A 32 0.03 -10.18 -0.56
CA GLN A 32 -0.01 -10.92 -1.82
C GLN A 32 -1.04 -12.06 -1.81
N PHE A 33 -1.20 -12.75 -0.67
CA PHE A 33 -2.04 -13.93 -0.59
C PHE A 33 -3.47 -13.67 -0.12
N SER A 34 -3.71 -12.60 0.64
CA SER A 34 -5.04 -12.32 1.21
C SER A 34 -5.64 -11.04 0.65
N LEU A 35 -4.94 -9.90 0.78
CA LEU A 35 -5.52 -8.60 0.43
C LEU A 35 -5.64 -8.38 -1.07
N LYS A 36 -4.68 -8.88 -1.86
CA LYS A 36 -4.67 -8.67 -3.31
C LYS A 36 -5.83 -9.40 -4.02
N PRO A 37 -6.12 -10.68 -3.74
CA PRO A 37 -7.33 -11.35 -4.27
C PRO A 37 -8.62 -10.70 -3.82
N GLU A 38 -8.72 -10.28 -2.55
CA GLU A 38 -9.90 -9.57 -2.05
C GLU A 38 -10.13 -8.24 -2.76
N ASN A 39 -9.05 -7.48 -3.01
CA ASN A 39 -9.12 -6.22 -3.75
C ASN A 39 -9.54 -6.43 -5.21
N ASP A 40 -8.99 -7.44 -5.90
CA ASP A 40 -9.40 -7.81 -7.26
C ASP A 40 -10.90 -8.15 -7.31
N ALA A 41 -11.38 -8.98 -6.38
CA ALA A 41 -12.79 -9.36 -6.28
C ALA A 41 -13.72 -8.16 -6.00
N GLN A 42 -13.30 -7.22 -5.13
CA GLN A 42 -14.06 -6.01 -4.86
C GLN A 42 -14.17 -5.13 -6.10
N ILE A 43 -13.05 -4.86 -6.78
CA ILE A 43 -13.06 -4.03 -8.00
C ILE A 43 -13.86 -4.72 -9.11
N SER A 44 -13.74 -6.05 -9.26
CA SER A 44 -14.54 -6.83 -10.21
C SER A 44 -16.04 -6.72 -9.94
N THR A 45 -16.44 -6.71 -8.67
CA THR A 45 -17.86 -6.48 -8.30
C THR A 45 -18.34 -5.11 -8.77
N PHE A 46 -17.55 -4.05 -8.57
CA PHE A 46 -17.91 -2.72 -9.06
C PHE A 46 -17.94 -2.64 -10.60
N ALA A 47 -16.96 -3.24 -11.27
CA ALA A 47 -16.92 -3.30 -12.73
C ALA A 47 -18.15 -4.02 -13.30
N LYS A 48 -18.54 -5.16 -12.71
CA LYS A 48 -19.75 -5.90 -13.08
C LYS A 48 -21.04 -5.11 -12.84
N ASN A 49 -21.10 -4.35 -11.76
CA ASN A 49 -22.26 -3.48 -11.52
C ASN A 49 -22.38 -2.39 -12.59
N ILE A 50 -21.25 -1.82 -13.03
CA ILE A 50 -21.23 -0.87 -14.15
C ILE A 50 -21.68 -1.55 -15.45
N GLN A 51 -21.09 -2.70 -15.79
CA GLN A 51 -21.49 -3.50 -16.95
C GLN A 51 -23.00 -3.76 -16.97
N GLN A 52 -23.55 -4.33 -15.89
CA GLN A 52 -24.97 -4.63 -15.77
C GLN A 52 -25.86 -3.39 -15.85
N TYR A 53 -25.39 -2.24 -15.37
CA TYR A 53 -26.12 -0.99 -15.52
C TYR A 53 -26.15 -0.56 -16.99
N THR A 54 -24.99 -0.61 -17.68
CA THR A 54 -24.92 -0.24 -19.10
C THR A 54 -25.75 -1.16 -20.01
N GLU A 55 -25.78 -2.47 -19.73
CA GLU A 55 -26.56 -3.46 -20.50
C GLU A 55 -28.08 -3.30 -20.35
N ARG A 56 -28.55 -2.68 -19.25
CA ARG A 56 -29.98 -2.44 -19.01
C ARG A 56 -30.51 -1.19 -19.71
N GLU A 57 -29.63 -0.26 -20.05
CA GLU A 57 -29.98 0.94 -20.81
C GLU A 57 -30.06 0.59 -22.29
N ALA A 58 -31.24 0.75 -22.90
CA ALA A 58 -31.51 0.28 -24.26
C ALA A 58 -30.59 0.89 -25.32
N ASP A 59 -30.15 2.14 -25.11
CA ASP A 59 -29.26 2.88 -26.01
C ASP A 59 -27.82 2.98 -25.45
N GLY A 60 -27.48 2.17 -24.43
CA GLY A 60 -26.23 2.27 -23.69
C GLY A 60 -26.13 3.55 -22.85
N VAL A 61 -24.95 3.81 -22.29
CA VAL A 61 -24.69 5.02 -21.49
C VAL A 61 -23.76 5.99 -22.21
N SER A 62 -23.99 7.29 -22.00
CA SER A 62 -23.13 8.34 -22.54
C SER A 62 -21.81 8.49 -21.78
N SER A 63 -20.83 9.15 -22.40
CA SER A 63 -19.55 9.50 -21.76
C SER A 63 -19.69 10.29 -20.45
N ALA A 64 -20.80 11.02 -20.27
CA ALA A 64 -21.10 11.75 -19.03
C ALA A 64 -21.25 10.83 -17.82
N TYR A 65 -21.79 9.62 -18.01
CA TYR A 65 -21.89 8.63 -16.94
C TYR A 65 -20.50 8.20 -16.46
N PHE A 66 -19.60 7.86 -17.38
CA PHE A 66 -18.23 7.47 -17.03
C PHE A 66 -17.44 8.63 -16.40
N SER A 67 -17.68 9.87 -16.84
CA SER A 67 -17.14 11.06 -16.19
C SER A 67 -17.60 11.15 -14.74
N HIS A 68 -18.90 10.93 -14.48
CA HIS A 68 -19.44 10.95 -13.13
C HIS A 68 -18.83 9.83 -12.24
N VAL A 69 -18.67 8.63 -12.77
CA VAL A 69 -17.97 7.54 -12.05
C VAL A 69 -16.52 7.93 -11.74
N GLY A 70 -15.86 8.62 -12.68
CA GLY A 70 -14.53 9.19 -12.47
C GLY A 70 -14.48 10.16 -11.30
N ASP A 71 -15.44 11.09 -11.25
CA ASP A 71 -15.56 12.09 -10.18
C ASP A 71 -15.81 11.47 -8.79
N LEU A 72 -16.38 10.27 -8.74
CA LEU A 72 -16.60 9.50 -7.49
C LEU A 72 -15.33 8.80 -6.98
N GLY A 73 -14.18 9.04 -7.61
CA GLY A 73 -12.90 8.49 -7.17
C GLY A 73 -12.50 7.19 -7.86
N TYR A 74 -12.87 7.03 -9.13
CA TYR A 74 -12.40 5.95 -9.98
C TYR A 74 -11.57 6.50 -11.15
N GLN A 75 -10.66 5.69 -11.65
CA GLN A 75 -9.95 5.94 -12.90
C GLN A 75 -10.45 4.94 -13.91
N LEU A 76 -10.87 5.42 -15.08
CA LEU A 76 -11.46 4.59 -16.12
C LEU A 76 -10.80 4.88 -17.47
N VAL A 77 -10.58 3.82 -18.24
CA VAL A 77 -10.22 3.90 -19.66
C VAL A 77 -11.22 3.07 -20.44
N LEU A 78 -11.78 3.65 -21.50
CA LEU A 78 -12.60 2.94 -22.47
C LEU A 78 -11.82 2.82 -23.78
N PHE A 79 -11.86 1.63 -24.37
CA PHE A 79 -11.44 1.39 -25.75
C PHE A 79 -12.66 1.00 -26.58
N ASP A 80 -12.95 1.78 -27.62
CA ASP A 80 -14.00 1.42 -28.59
C ASP A 80 -13.54 0.29 -29.53
N GLU A 81 -14.42 -0.16 -30.43
CA GLU A 81 -14.08 -1.18 -31.44
C GLU A 81 -12.96 -0.75 -32.40
N ASN A 82 -12.82 0.56 -32.64
CA ASN A 82 -11.76 1.16 -33.43
C ASN A 82 -10.46 1.36 -32.64
N LYS A 83 -10.43 0.96 -31.36
CA LYS A 83 -9.35 1.17 -30.37
C LYS A 83 -9.08 2.63 -30.03
N ASN A 84 -10.02 3.54 -30.27
CA ASN A 84 -9.93 4.89 -29.74
C ASN A 84 -10.05 4.83 -28.21
N MET A 85 -9.15 5.53 -27.55
CA MET A 85 -9.03 5.55 -26.10
C MET A 85 -9.70 6.80 -25.53
N SER A 86 -10.63 6.61 -24.60
CA SER A 86 -11.22 7.68 -23.79
C SER A 86 -10.88 7.47 -22.31
N GLN A 87 -10.47 8.53 -21.60
CA GLN A 87 -10.11 8.46 -20.18
C GLN A 87 -11.03 9.32 -19.32
N PHE A 88 -11.33 8.82 -18.12
CA PHE A 88 -12.20 9.49 -17.15
C PHE A 88 -11.59 9.40 -15.74
N GLY A 89 -11.79 10.45 -14.94
CA GLY A 89 -11.15 10.62 -13.64
C GLY A 89 -9.68 11.05 -13.76
N SER A 90 -8.86 10.69 -12.79
CA SER A 90 -7.43 11.01 -12.79
C SER A 90 -6.66 10.21 -13.84
N ALA A 91 -5.69 10.85 -14.49
CA ALA A 91 -4.87 10.21 -15.52
C ALA A 91 -4.05 9.02 -14.98
N PHE A 92 -3.91 7.98 -15.80
CA PHE A 92 -3.00 6.87 -15.50
C PHE A 92 -1.53 7.29 -15.70
N ARG A 93 -0.63 6.80 -14.84
CA ARG A 93 0.82 7.05 -15.00
C ARG A 93 1.38 6.28 -16.18
N ASP A 94 0.88 5.06 -16.40
CA ASP A 94 1.25 4.20 -17.51
C ASP A 94 -0.01 3.61 -18.16
N LEU A 95 -0.13 3.77 -19.47
CA LEU A 95 -1.25 3.33 -20.30
C LEU A 95 -0.90 2.10 -21.13
N ALA A 96 0.28 1.50 -20.94
CA ALA A 96 0.70 0.33 -21.68
C ALA A 96 -0.17 -0.88 -21.33
N LEU A 97 -1.04 -1.30 -22.23
CA LEU A 97 -1.82 -2.54 -22.12
C LEU A 97 -1.68 -3.35 -23.42
N PRO A 98 -1.41 -4.67 -23.36
CA PRO A 98 -1.32 -5.48 -24.57
C PRO A 98 -2.64 -5.49 -25.34
N GLU A 99 -2.59 -5.32 -26.67
CA GLU A 99 -3.82 -5.28 -27.49
C GLU A 99 -4.69 -6.55 -27.38
N HIS A 100 -4.09 -7.70 -27.10
CA HIS A 100 -4.84 -8.95 -26.95
C HIS A 100 -5.77 -8.92 -25.74
N GLU A 101 -5.40 -8.21 -24.66
CA GLU A 101 -6.27 -8.04 -23.49
C GLU A 101 -7.46 -7.14 -23.81
N ILE A 102 -7.24 -6.06 -24.57
CA ILE A 102 -8.33 -5.19 -25.05
C ILE A 102 -9.32 -5.99 -25.90
N LYS A 103 -8.81 -6.78 -26.86
CA LYS A 103 -9.65 -7.63 -27.71
C LYS A 103 -10.41 -8.70 -26.92
N LYS A 104 -9.77 -9.29 -25.89
CA LYS A 104 -10.41 -10.26 -25.01
C LYS A 104 -11.60 -9.65 -24.28
N VAL A 105 -11.45 -8.42 -23.77
CA VAL A 105 -12.55 -7.71 -23.08
C VAL A 105 -13.65 -7.30 -24.06
N LEU A 106 -13.31 -6.75 -25.23
CA LEU A 106 -14.29 -6.45 -26.29
C LEU A 106 -15.09 -7.69 -26.73
N ALA A 107 -14.49 -8.89 -26.69
CA ALA A 107 -15.15 -10.14 -27.01
C ALA A 107 -16.03 -10.70 -25.86
N GLY A 108 -16.21 -9.95 -24.77
CA GLY A 108 -17.02 -10.35 -23.61
C GLY A 108 -16.23 -10.98 -22.46
N GLY A 109 -14.90 -11.01 -22.54
CA GLY A 109 -14.06 -11.55 -21.47
C GLY A 109 -13.82 -10.56 -20.32
N GLU A 110 -13.37 -11.10 -19.18
CA GLU A 110 -12.90 -10.29 -18.04
C GLU A 110 -11.37 -10.21 -18.02
N TYR A 111 -10.84 -9.05 -17.63
CA TYR A 111 -9.41 -8.83 -17.40
C TYR A 111 -9.16 -8.58 -15.91
N HIS A 112 -8.25 -9.35 -15.31
CA HIS A 112 -7.94 -9.31 -13.88
C HIS A 112 -6.50 -8.84 -13.62
N GLY A 113 -6.13 -7.69 -14.20
CA GLY A 113 -4.77 -7.14 -14.08
C GLY A 113 -4.33 -6.89 -12.63
N VAL A 114 -5.28 -6.64 -11.73
CA VAL A 114 -5.03 -6.47 -10.30
C VAL A 114 -4.44 -7.75 -9.69
N SER A 115 -5.04 -8.92 -9.93
CA SER A 115 -4.52 -10.20 -9.44
C SER A 115 -3.29 -10.69 -10.21
N GLU A 116 -3.23 -10.46 -11.53
CA GLU A 116 -2.16 -10.95 -12.42
C GLU A 116 -0.87 -10.13 -12.34
N GLN A 117 -0.87 -8.97 -11.68
CA GLN A 117 0.33 -8.12 -11.58
C GLN A 117 1.48 -8.87 -10.87
N PRO A 118 2.69 -8.93 -11.45
CA PRO A 118 3.80 -9.66 -10.86
C PRO A 118 4.11 -9.16 -9.44
N ALA A 119 4.38 -10.11 -8.54
CA ALA A 119 4.76 -9.79 -7.17
C ALA A 119 6.11 -9.06 -7.18
N GLY A 120 6.08 -7.75 -6.91
CA GLY A 120 7.28 -6.97 -6.65
C GLY A 120 7.79 -7.18 -5.22
N LEU A 121 9.06 -6.84 -4.99
CA LEU A 121 9.70 -6.84 -3.65
C LEU A 121 9.03 -5.87 -2.65
N PHE A 122 8.13 -5.01 -3.11
CA PHE A 122 7.46 -3.99 -2.29
C PHE A 122 5.94 -4.03 -2.51
N THR A 123 5.17 -3.80 -1.44
CA THR A 123 3.69 -3.71 -1.44
C THR A 123 3.15 -2.53 -2.27
N THR A 124 4.03 -1.73 -2.88
CA THR A 124 3.67 -0.54 -3.65
C THR A 124 2.88 -0.83 -4.92
N GLY A 125 2.84 -2.10 -5.38
CA GLY A 125 2.01 -2.53 -6.51
C GLY A 125 0.54 -2.13 -6.38
N PHE A 126 0.00 -2.15 -5.15
CA PHE A 126 -1.36 -1.66 -4.86
C PHE A 126 -1.59 -0.23 -5.37
N PHE A 127 -0.60 0.65 -5.14
CA PHE A 127 -0.66 2.07 -5.49
C PHE A 127 -0.07 2.37 -6.88
N ASN A 128 0.35 1.36 -7.65
CA ASN A 128 0.88 1.58 -8.99
C ASN A 128 -0.27 1.98 -9.91
N ASN A 129 -0.39 3.28 -10.19
CA ASN A 129 -1.34 3.88 -11.12
C ASN A 129 -1.04 3.50 -12.58
N GLU A 130 -1.32 2.25 -12.95
CA GLU A 130 -1.01 1.68 -14.25
C GLU A 130 -2.25 0.99 -14.81
N LEU A 131 -2.47 1.11 -16.12
CA LEU A 131 -3.61 0.47 -16.80
C LEU A 131 -3.55 -1.06 -16.73
N ARG A 132 -2.37 -1.65 -16.54
CA ARG A 132 -2.23 -3.11 -16.31
C ARG A 132 -2.70 -3.53 -14.93
N ASN A 133 -2.92 -2.59 -14.02
CA ASN A 133 -3.40 -2.82 -12.66
C ASN A 133 -4.85 -2.31 -12.54
N THR A 134 -5.72 -2.87 -13.39
CA THR A 134 -7.15 -2.57 -13.46
C THR A 134 -7.95 -3.85 -13.63
N ILE A 135 -9.25 -3.76 -13.43
CA ILE A 135 -10.20 -4.77 -13.89
C ILE A 135 -10.82 -4.32 -15.21
N GLY A 136 -10.92 -5.23 -16.17
CA GLY A 136 -11.58 -4.97 -17.45
C GLY A 136 -12.85 -5.77 -17.66
N VAL A 137 -13.90 -5.11 -18.15
CA VAL A 137 -15.20 -5.69 -18.51
C VAL A 137 -15.75 -5.00 -19.77
N PRO A 138 -16.55 -5.68 -20.60
CA PRO A 138 -17.29 -5.01 -21.68
C PRO A 138 -18.38 -4.11 -21.08
N VAL A 139 -18.64 -2.97 -21.74
CA VAL A 139 -19.74 -2.06 -21.38
C VAL A 139 -20.43 -1.55 -22.65
N GLU A 140 -21.73 -1.27 -22.53
CA GLU A 140 -22.51 -0.70 -23.62
C GLU A 140 -22.51 0.84 -23.56
N THR A 141 -22.04 1.46 -24.64
CA THR A 141 -22.01 2.91 -24.77
C THR A 141 -22.95 3.35 -25.88
N THR A 142 -23.29 4.64 -25.93
CA THR A 142 -24.09 5.21 -27.03
C THR A 142 -23.43 5.06 -28.42
N GLU A 143 -22.13 4.77 -28.46
CA GLU A 143 -21.34 4.58 -29.70
C GLU A 143 -21.13 3.09 -30.04
N GLY A 144 -21.63 2.17 -29.20
CA GLY A 144 -21.44 0.72 -29.32
C GLY A 144 -20.74 0.10 -28.11
N THR A 145 -20.40 -1.18 -28.20
CA THR A 145 -19.70 -1.91 -27.15
C THR A 145 -18.25 -1.39 -27.01
N ALA A 146 -17.83 -1.14 -25.77
CA ALA A 146 -16.47 -0.71 -25.44
C ALA A 146 -15.85 -1.61 -24.37
N ALA A 147 -14.53 -1.74 -24.38
CA ALA A 147 -13.79 -2.37 -23.30
C ALA A 147 -13.48 -1.34 -22.22
N LEU A 148 -14.13 -1.47 -21.06
CA LEU A 148 -13.85 -0.67 -19.89
C LEU A 148 -12.70 -1.30 -19.11
N PHE A 149 -11.72 -0.50 -18.72
CA PHE A 149 -10.70 -0.83 -17.74
C PHE A 149 -10.77 0.17 -16.59
N MET A 150 -10.95 -0.33 -15.36
CA MET A 150 -11.18 0.54 -14.21
C MET A 150 -10.41 0.13 -12.96
N ARG A 151 -10.15 1.11 -12.12
CA ARG A 151 -9.63 0.94 -10.76
C ARG A 151 -10.08 2.10 -9.86
N PRO A 152 -10.06 1.93 -8.53
CA PRO A 152 -10.20 3.06 -7.63
C PRO A 152 -9.00 4.01 -7.73
N ASP A 153 -9.25 5.31 -7.62
CA ASP A 153 -8.23 6.33 -7.43
C ASP A 153 -7.84 6.38 -5.94
N HIS A 154 -6.88 5.54 -5.55
CA HIS A 154 -6.38 5.52 -4.18
C HIS A 154 -5.70 6.83 -3.76
N GLN A 155 -5.23 7.65 -4.71
CA GLN A 155 -4.60 8.93 -4.38
C GLN A 155 -5.65 9.96 -3.96
N GLN A 156 -6.77 10.00 -4.66
CA GLN A 156 -7.92 10.84 -4.29
C GLN A 156 -8.62 10.34 -3.02
N GLN A 157 -8.83 9.03 -2.89
CA GLN A 157 -9.58 8.45 -1.75
C GLN A 157 -8.77 8.41 -0.45
N LEU A 158 -7.46 8.15 -0.52
CA LEU A 158 -6.62 7.87 0.66
C LEU A 158 -5.38 8.75 0.74
N GLY A 159 -5.29 9.80 -0.09
CA GLY A 159 -4.13 10.69 -0.14
C GLY A 159 -3.75 11.25 1.23
N GLU A 160 -4.72 11.84 1.92
CA GLU A 160 -4.54 12.42 3.26
C GLU A 160 -4.21 11.36 4.31
N PHE A 161 -4.93 10.23 4.28
CA PHE A 161 -4.72 9.13 5.21
C PHE A 161 -3.30 8.55 5.12
N ARG A 162 -2.73 8.46 3.91
CA ARG A 162 -1.35 8.03 3.69
C ARG A 162 -0.34 9.00 4.31
N VAL A 163 -0.54 10.31 4.18
CA VAL A 163 0.33 11.31 4.81
C VAL A 163 0.24 11.19 6.33
N PHE A 164 -0.97 11.05 6.87
CA PHE A 164 -1.20 10.80 8.29
C PHE A 164 -0.44 9.56 8.79
N LEU A 165 -0.55 8.42 8.10
CA LEU A 165 0.18 7.19 8.44
C LEU A 165 1.70 7.37 8.37
N ALA A 166 2.21 8.10 7.36
CA ALA A 166 3.63 8.37 7.21
C ALA A 166 4.17 9.21 8.38
N VAL A 167 3.44 10.28 8.76
CA VAL A 167 3.79 11.12 9.91
C VAL A 167 3.74 10.30 11.20
N LEU A 168 2.69 9.49 11.40
CA LEU A 168 2.55 8.61 12.56
C LEU A 168 3.75 7.67 12.66
N LEU A 169 4.10 6.97 11.58
CA LEU A 169 5.20 6.01 11.56
C LEU A 169 6.53 6.71 11.90
N VAL A 170 6.82 7.85 11.26
CA VAL A 170 8.05 8.62 11.53
C VAL A 170 8.10 9.06 12.99
N LEU A 171 7.01 9.61 13.53
CA LEU A 171 6.94 10.01 14.94
C LEU A 171 7.12 8.82 15.88
N THR A 172 6.46 7.69 15.63
CA THR A 172 6.59 6.47 16.42
C THR A 172 8.05 6.00 16.46
N VAL A 173 8.73 5.97 15.31
CA VAL A 173 10.12 5.55 15.21
C VAL A 173 11.03 6.53 15.97
N VAL A 174 10.92 7.84 15.70
CA VAL A 174 11.76 8.87 16.35
C VAL A 174 11.56 8.89 17.86
N LEU A 175 10.31 8.85 18.33
CA LEU A 175 9.99 8.82 19.76
C LEU A 175 10.48 7.53 20.42
N SER A 176 10.40 6.39 19.72
CA SER A 176 10.93 5.12 20.25
C SER A 176 12.44 5.19 20.45
N PHE A 177 13.19 5.70 19.47
CA PHE A 177 14.64 5.91 19.62
C PHE A 177 14.96 6.88 20.77
N LEU A 178 14.21 7.99 20.88
CA LEU A 178 14.39 9.00 21.93
C LEU A 178 14.13 8.41 23.33
N PHE A 179 13.05 7.66 23.49
CA PHE A 179 12.70 7.03 24.78
C PHE A 179 13.66 5.91 25.16
N VAL A 180 14.14 5.09 24.20
CA VAL A 180 15.17 4.09 24.46
C VAL A 180 16.46 4.77 24.95
N ALA A 181 16.89 5.86 24.31
CA ALA A 181 18.07 6.61 24.74
C ALA A 181 17.89 7.24 26.13
N LEU A 182 16.71 7.79 26.43
CA LEU A 182 16.40 8.37 27.74
C LEU A 182 16.36 7.30 28.84
N ALA A 183 15.70 6.17 28.58
CA ALA A 183 15.61 5.04 29.50
C ALA A 183 16.99 4.45 29.80
N ALA A 184 17.82 4.26 28.77
CA ALA A 184 19.20 3.81 28.94
C ALA A 184 19.98 4.75 29.87
N ARG A 185 19.82 6.08 29.76
CA ARG A 185 20.51 7.03 30.66
C ARG A 185 20.00 6.94 32.09
N ARG A 186 18.67 6.85 32.28
CA ARG A 186 18.02 6.84 33.61
C ARG A 186 18.26 5.54 34.37
N ILE A 187 18.30 4.39 33.69
CA ILE A 187 18.42 3.07 34.30
C ILE A 187 19.89 2.64 34.44
N VAL A 188 20.73 2.87 33.43
CA VAL A 188 22.11 2.35 33.45
C VAL A 188 22.98 3.12 34.45
N LYS A 189 22.76 4.41 34.65
CA LYS A 189 23.55 5.24 35.58
C LYS A 189 23.48 4.74 37.05
N PRO A 190 22.31 4.49 37.66
CA PRO A 190 22.25 3.94 39.02
C PRO A 190 22.77 2.50 39.11
N VAL A 191 22.51 1.65 38.11
CA VAL A 191 22.98 0.24 38.12
C VAL A 191 24.51 0.16 38.07
N THR A 192 25.14 0.95 37.21
CA THR A 192 26.61 1.02 37.15
C THR A 192 27.21 1.60 38.44
N SER A 193 26.57 2.62 39.04
CA SER A 193 27.02 3.18 40.32
C SER A 193 26.92 2.19 41.48
N LEU A 194 25.84 1.39 41.55
CA LEU A 194 25.70 0.33 42.55
C LEU A 194 26.71 -0.78 42.33
N THR A 195 26.94 -1.17 41.07
CA THR A 195 27.92 -2.21 40.73
C THR A 195 29.33 -1.77 41.11
N ASP A 196 29.72 -0.53 40.83
CA ASP A 196 31.01 0.02 41.22
C ASP A 196 31.15 0.16 42.73
N ALA A 197 30.08 0.55 43.45
CA ALA A 197 30.07 0.61 44.90
C ALA A 197 30.27 -0.78 45.53
N THR A 198 29.54 -1.80 45.05
CA THR A 198 29.71 -3.18 45.50
C THR A 198 31.10 -3.72 45.19
N LYS A 199 31.68 -3.35 44.03
CA LYS A 199 33.04 -3.76 43.65
C LYS A 199 34.09 -3.14 44.57
N LYS A 200 33.95 -1.85 44.91
CA LYS A 200 34.81 -1.19 45.90
C LYS A 200 34.72 -1.82 47.29
N ILE A 201 33.53 -2.25 47.71
CA ILE A 201 33.33 -3.00 48.96
C ILE A 201 34.03 -4.37 48.89
N SER A 202 33.88 -5.09 47.77
CA SER A 202 34.53 -6.39 47.54
C SER A 202 36.05 -6.31 47.48
N ASP A 203 36.60 -5.22 46.95
CA ASP A 203 38.05 -4.98 46.85
C ASP A 203 38.66 -4.43 48.16
N GLY A 204 37.87 -4.38 49.25
CA GLY A 204 38.35 -4.03 50.60
C GLY A 204 38.39 -2.54 50.92
N PHE A 205 37.84 -1.66 50.09
CA PHE A 205 37.80 -0.21 50.31
C PHE A 205 36.63 0.17 51.25
N LEU A 206 36.74 -0.21 52.53
CA LEU A 206 35.83 0.26 53.59
C LEU A 206 36.33 1.61 54.11
N ILE A 207 35.77 2.72 53.61
CA ILE A 207 35.84 3.99 54.35
C ILE A 207 34.71 3.94 55.38
N LEU A 208 35.04 3.47 56.58
CA LEU A 208 34.25 3.71 57.77
C LEU A 208 34.45 5.18 58.16
N ASN A 209 33.37 5.96 58.14
CA ASN A 209 33.27 7.22 58.87
C ASN A 209 31.88 7.27 59.50
#